data_AF-A0A8J8FRK3-F1
#
_entry.id   AF-A0A8J8FRK3-F1
#
_cell.length_a   1.000
_cell.length_b   1.000
_cell.length_c   1.000
_cell.angle_alpha   90.00
_cell.angle_beta   90.00
_cell.angle_gamma   90.00
#
_symmetry.space_group_name_H-M   'P 1'
#
loop_
_entity.id
_entity.type
_entity.pdbx_description
1 polymer ?
#
loop_
_entity_poly.entity_id
_entity_poly.type
_entity_poly.pdbx_seq_one_letter_code
_entity_poly.pdbx_strand_id
1 'polypeptide(L)'
;MDRFRLYSKALKEILRTGRDSKVSVAVTIRGRRRPPDEDREHDSDVIIVGTEDGRFGVAHHPSARSIGDALGESVRRIAIAGPPGIRAACLDALAEDVPTPDPLDEARARWKEARTIRAEMVADIVEDLATGRRLLLIGHSAPILETLRERGFDVEVVDAHPGVPYPSRPRDGGHDVTVVTGMVLSNGSIRTVLGSCSPPIILYSESCPNMTTCLVRSGAVDGAVVERFPFHFLPGETILESYIRAKG
;
A
#
# COMPACT_ATOMS: atom_id res chain seq x y z
N MET A 1 15.23 11.59 -12.15
CA MET A 1 15.90 10.48 -11.46
C MET A 1 15.06 9.22 -11.63
N ASP A 2 15.64 8.08 -11.98
CA ASP A 2 14.90 6.82 -12.15
C ASP A 2 14.24 6.40 -10.82
N ARG A 3 12.90 6.39 -10.77
CA ARG A 3 12.12 6.02 -9.57
C ARG A 3 12.37 4.58 -9.15
N PHE A 4 12.66 3.68 -10.08
CA PHE A 4 13.00 2.32 -9.74
C PHE A 4 14.34 2.23 -9.00
N ARG A 5 15.28 3.13 -9.33
CA ARG A 5 16.54 3.27 -8.57
C ARG A 5 16.28 3.79 -7.16
N LEU A 6 15.35 4.73 -6.98
CA LEU A 6 14.93 5.22 -5.66
C LEU A 6 14.26 4.13 -4.83
N TYR A 7 13.31 3.40 -5.40
CA TYR A 7 12.70 2.22 -4.79
C TYR A 7 13.75 1.19 -4.36
N SER A 8 14.68 0.85 -5.25
CA SER A 8 15.77 -0.08 -4.96
C SER A 8 16.69 0.43 -3.84
N LYS A 9 16.92 1.74 -3.76
CA LYS A 9 17.69 2.36 -2.66
C LYS A 9 16.93 2.24 -1.34
N ALA A 10 15.63 2.52 -1.34
CA ALA A 10 14.78 2.38 -0.15
C ALA A 10 14.76 0.95 0.38
N LEU A 11 14.60 -0.06 -0.50
CA LEU A 11 14.65 -1.47 -0.09
C LEU A 11 16.02 -1.87 0.50
N LYS A 12 17.11 -1.42 -0.12
CA LYS A 12 18.47 -1.66 0.40
C LYS A 12 18.67 -1.01 1.76
N GLU A 13 18.08 0.16 1.97
CA GLU A 13 18.12 0.83 3.26
C GLU A 13 17.34 0.06 4.31
N ILE A 14 16.08 -0.30 4.05
CA ILE A 14 15.25 -1.13 4.94
C ILE A 14 16.01 -2.41 5.34
N LEU A 15 16.60 -3.10 4.37
CA LEU A 15 17.41 -4.27 4.65
C LEU A 15 18.67 -3.90 5.46
N ARG A 16 19.37 -2.81 5.17
CA ARG A 16 20.58 -2.46 5.93
C ARG A 16 20.28 -2.03 7.37
N THR A 17 19.22 -1.26 7.61
CA THR A 17 18.93 -0.62 8.89
C THR A 17 17.99 -1.43 9.78
N GLY A 18 17.01 -2.13 9.18
CA GLY A 18 16.07 -2.95 9.92
C GLY A 18 16.81 -4.02 10.70
N ARG A 19 16.55 -4.14 12.00
CA ARG A 19 17.22 -5.14 12.84
C ARG A 19 16.76 -6.52 12.42
N ASP A 20 17.70 -7.44 12.22
CA ASP A 20 17.30 -8.83 11.95
C ASP A 20 16.80 -9.46 13.25
N SER A 21 15.72 -10.22 13.14
CA SER A 21 15.02 -10.89 14.24
C SER A 21 14.36 -12.14 13.67
N LYS A 22 13.77 -12.96 14.53
CA LYS A 22 12.98 -14.11 14.09
C LYS A 22 11.51 -13.75 14.02
N VAL A 23 10.81 -14.39 13.11
CA VAL A 23 9.35 -14.38 13.07
C VAL A 23 8.83 -15.14 14.28
N SER A 24 8.14 -14.44 15.19
CA SER A 24 7.48 -15.01 16.36
C SER A 24 5.99 -15.28 16.10
N VAL A 25 5.40 -14.53 15.17
CA VAL A 25 4.00 -14.65 14.77
C VAL A 25 3.91 -14.57 13.25
N ALA A 26 3.17 -15.49 12.65
CA ALA A 26 2.78 -15.43 11.25
C ALA A 26 1.31 -15.83 11.15
N VAL A 27 0.47 -14.92 10.67
CA VAL A 27 -0.98 -15.13 10.56
C VAL A 27 -1.43 -14.78 9.15
N THR A 28 -2.22 -15.66 8.56
CA THR A 28 -2.97 -15.37 7.33
C THR A 28 -4.44 -15.29 7.70
N ILE A 29 -5.04 -14.12 7.53
CA ILE A 29 -6.48 -13.92 7.66
C ILE A 29 -7.07 -13.97 6.26
N ARG A 30 -7.92 -14.98 6.00
CA ARG A 30 -8.69 -15.06 4.76
C ARG A 30 -10.10 -14.55 5.03
N GLY A 31 -10.42 -13.40 4.45
CA GLY A 31 -11.74 -12.79 4.52
C GLY A 31 -12.49 -12.94 3.21
N ARG A 32 -13.79 -13.23 3.30
CA ARG A 32 -14.76 -12.94 2.24
C ARG A 32 -15.59 -11.75 2.69
N ARG A 33 -15.64 -10.69 1.90
CA ARG A 33 -16.47 -9.53 2.19
C ARG A 33 -17.47 -9.32 1.07
N ARG A 34 -18.76 -9.25 1.39
CA ARG A 34 -19.78 -8.66 0.52
C ARG A 34 -20.21 -7.31 1.11
N PRO A 35 -19.77 -6.19 0.52
CA PRO A 35 -20.22 -4.86 0.94
C PRO A 35 -21.74 -4.72 0.75
N PRO A 36 -22.46 -3.97 1.61
CA PRO A 36 -23.93 -3.89 1.58
C PRO A 36 -24.50 -3.42 0.23
N ASP A 37 -23.70 -2.64 -0.52
CA ASP A 37 -24.08 -2.01 -1.78
C ASP A 37 -23.27 -2.55 -2.97
N GLU A 38 -22.56 -3.67 -2.78
CA GLU A 38 -21.79 -4.33 -3.84
C GLU A 38 -22.26 -5.77 -4.02
N ASP A 39 -22.46 -6.18 -5.26
CA ASP A 39 -22.87 -7.55 -5.60
C ASP A 39 -21.74 -8.59 -5.52
N ARG A 40 -20.59 -8.23 -4.94
CA ARG A 40 -19.37 -9.03 -4.99
C ARG A 40 -18.87 -9.46 -3.62
N GLU A 41 -18.43 -10.72 -3.54
CA GLU A 41 -17.48 -11.20 -2.53
C GLU A 41 -16.05 -10.84 -2.91
N HIS A 42 -15.38 -10.06 -2.06
CA HIS A 42 -13.94 -9.83 -2.12
C HIS A 42 -13.26 -10.91 -1.29
N ASP A 43 -12.56 -11.81 -1.96
CA ASP A 43 -11.57 -12.68 -1.32
C ASP A 43 -10.30 -11.86 -1.09
N SER A 44 -9.84 -11.78 0.15
CA SER A 44 -8.56 -11.14 0.47
C SER A 44 -7.83 -11.96 1.51
N ASP A 45 -6.56 -12.26 1.23
CA ASP A 45 -5.65 -12.80 2.22
C ASP A 45 -4.79 -11.65 2.76
N VAL A 46 -4.89 -11.42 4.07
CA VAL A 46 -4.03 -10.49 4.81
C VAL A 46 -3.01 -11.31 5.57
N ILE A 47 -1.73 -11.02 5.35
CA ILE A 47 -0.62 -11.65 6.05
C ILE A 47 -0.09 -10.66 7.08
N ILE A 48 0.02 -11.12 8.32
CA ILE A 48 0.59 -10.38 9.44
C ILE A 48 1.82 -11.14 9.93
N VAL A 49 2.95 -10.46 10.02
CA VAL A 49 4.20 -10.97 10.60
C VAL A 49 4.50 -10.17 11.86
N GLY A 50 4.71 -10.86 12.97
CA GLY A 50 5.26 -10.32 14.20
C GLY A 50 6.65 -10.89 14.46
N THR A 51 7.52 -10.07 15.05
CA THR A 51 8.92 -10.41 15.34
C THR A 51 9.15 -10.63 16.84
N GLU A 52 10.22 -11.33 17.23
CA GLU A 52 10.55 -11.57 18.65
C GLU A 52 10.77 -10.27 19.45
N ASP A 53 11.16 -9.19 18.77
CA ASP A 53 11.41 -7.87 19.34
C ASP A 53 10.22 -6.91 19.21
N GLY A 54 9.03 -7.43 18.85
CA GLY A 54 7.77 -6.70 18.96
C GLY A 54 7.39 -5.82 17.75
N ARG A 55 8.13 -5.89 16.65
CA ARG A 55 7.77 -5.22 15.38
C ARG A 55 6.74 -6.01 14.60
N PHE A 56 5.97 -5.32 13.79
CA PHE A 56 4.90 -5.88 12.96
C PHE A 56 4.97 -5.41 11.52
N GLY A 57 4.61 -6.31 10.60
CA GLY A 57 4.46 -5.99 9.20
C GLY A 57 3.24 -6.65 8.60
N VAL A 58 2.63 -5.96 7.63
CA VAL A 58 1.36 -6.36 7.04
C VAL A 58 1.46 -6.37 5.52
N ALA A 59 0.86 -7.38 4.88
CA ALA A 59 0.71 -7.41 3.44
C ALA A 59 -0.63 -8.00 3.01
N HIS A 60 -1.35 -7.30 2.13
CA HIS A 60 -2.51 -7.86 1.42
C HIS A 60 -2.01 -8.56 0.17
N HIS A 61 -2.30 -9.84 0.00
CA HIS A 61 -1.84 -10.60 -1.17
C HIS A 61 -2.98 -11.46 -1.72
N PRO A 62 -3.15 -11.61 -3.05
CA PRO A 62 -4.23 -12.41 -3.64
C PRO A 62 -4.12 -13.92 -3.38
N SER A 63 -2.97 -14.41 -2.88
CA SER A 63 -2.79 -15.83 -2.54
C SER A 63 -1.73 -16.04 -1.44
N ALA A 64 -2.13 -16.35 -0.21
CA ALA A 64 -1.23 -16.47 0.94
C ALA A 64 -1.09 -17.92 1.46
N ARG A 65 -0.69 -18.86 0.59
CA ARG A 65 -0.75 -20.31 0.90
C ARG A 65 0.41 -20.88 1.74
N SER A 66 1.45 -20.11 2.08
CA SER A 66 2.68 -20.69 2.68
C SER A 66 3.32 -19.79 3.75
N ILE A 67 2.70 -19.72 4.93
CA ILE A 67 3.27 -18.99 6.08
C ILE A 67 3.77 -19.91 7.22
N GLY A 68 3.45 -21.21 7.19
CA GLY A 68 3.73 -22.14 8.29
C GLY A 68 5.23 -22.31 8.58
N ASP A 69 6.05 -22.34 7.53
CA ASP A 69 7.51 -22.51 7.64
C ASP A 69 8.24 -21.23 8.07
N ALA A 70 7.51 -20.13 8.32
CA ALA A 70 8.12 -18.86 8.64
C ALA A 70 8.50 -18.73 10.12
N LEU A 71 7.83 -19.46 11.03
CA LEU A 71 8.06 -19.31 12.46
C LEU A 71 9.50 -19.70 12.84
N GLY A 72 10.18 -18.82 13.58
CA GLY A 72 11.57 -19.01 13.98
C GLY A 72 12.61 -18.69 12.91
N GLU A 73 12.20 -18.42 11.66
CA GLU A 73 13.09 -18.00 10.58
C GLU A 73 13.46 -16.52 10.69
N SER A 74 14.61 -16.16 10.12
CA SER A 74 15.06 -14.77 10.02
C SER A 74 14.11 -13.95 9.15
N VAL A 75 13.63 -12.83 9.70
CA VAL A 75 12.79 -11.86 9.00
C VAL A 75 13.52 -11.35 7.75
N ARG A 76 14.82 -11.06 7.85
CA ARG A 76 15.65 -10.64 6.71
C ARG A 76 15.72 -11.72 5.63
N ARG A 77 15.93 -12.97 6.01
CA ARG A 77 16.00 -14.10 5.07
C ARG A 77 14.69 -14.22 4.26
N ILE A 78 13.55 -14.14 4.93
CA ILE A 78 12.23 -14.16 4.29
C ILE A 78 12.01 -12.90 3.44
N ALA A 79 12.40 -11.72 3.92
CA ALA A 79 12.32 -10.47 3.16
C ALA A 79 13.11 -10.48 1.83
N ILE A 80 14.16 -11.30 1.74
CA ILE A 80 14.98 -11.44 0.53
C ILE A 80 14.43 -12.54 -0.40
N ALA A 81 14.14 -13.73 0.15
CA ALA A 81 13.92 -14.94 -0.64
C ALA A 81 12.55 -15.61 -0.43
N GLY A 82 11.72 -15.07 0.46
CA GLY A 82 10.42 -15.62 0.80
C GLY A 82 9.38 -15.47 -0.33
N PRO A 83 8.27 -16.21 -0.24
CA PRO A 83 7.11 -16.03 -1.11
C PRO A 83 6.58 -14.59 -1.06
N PRO A 84 6.00 -14.04 -2.16
CA PRO A 84 5.72 -12.60 -2.29
C PRO A 84 4.96 -11.96 -1.13
N GLY A 85 3.85 -12.58 -0.68
CA GLY A 85 3.03 -12.03 0.39
C GLY A 85 3.77 -11.93 1.73
N ILE A 86 4.36 -13.02 2.21
CA ILE A 86 5.10 -13.01 3.48
C ILE A 86 6.41 -12.22 3.37
N ARG A 87 7.07 -12.24 2.20
CA ARG A 87 8.22 -11.39 1.91
C ARG A 87 7.89 -9.91 2.10
N ALA A 88 6.75 -9.47 1.59
CA ALA A 88 6.30 -8.09 1.73
C ALA A 88 5.97 -7.74 3.20
N ALA A 89 5.31 -8.62 3.94
CA ALA A 89 5.07 -8.43 5.36
C ALA A 89 6.38 -8.37 6.18
N CYS A 90 7.37 -9.22 5.87
CA CYS A 90 8.69 -9.15 6.51
C CYS A 90 9.47 -7.88 6.15
N LEU A 91 9.41 -7.42 4.90
CA LEU A 91 10.00 -6.13 4.49
C LEU A 91 9.35 -4.97 5.24
N ASP A 92 8.04 -5.01 5.43
CA ASP A 92 7.29 -4.00 6.17
C ASP A 92 7.65 -3.98 7.66
N ALA A 93 7.83 -5.16 8.28
CA ALA A 93 8.30 -5.26 9.66
C ALA A 93 9.73 -4.69 9.84
N LEU A 94 10.63 -4.92 8.86
CA LEU A 94 11.97 -4.30 8.88
C LEU A 94 11.93 -2.79 8.67
N ALA A 95 10.94 -2.29 7.94
CA ALA A 95 10.77 -0.87 7.66
C ALA A 95 10.35 -0.08 8.91
N GLU A 96 9.82 -0.73 9.95
CA GLU A 96 9.43 -0.09 11.21
C GLU A 96 10.62 0.57 11.94
N ASP A 97 11.85 0.04 11.79
CA ASP A 97 13.06 0.65 12.37
C ASP A 97 13.61 1.83 11.52
N VAL A 98 13.02 2.11 10.36
CA VAL A 98 13.48 3.17 9.47
C VAL A 98 12.81 4.49 9.85
N PRO A 99 13.56 5.60 10.03
CA PRO A 99 12.95 6.89 10.32
C PRO A 99 11.92 7.29 9.27
N THR A 100 10.68 7.50 9.68
CA THR A 100 9.60 7.96 8.82
C THR A 100 9.55 9.50 8.82
N PRO A 101 9.06 10.12 7.74
CA PRO A 101 8.70 11.54 7.80
C PRO A 101 7.55 11.74 8.80
N ASP A 102 7.40 12.96 9.31
CA ASP A 102 6.20 13.32 10.06
C ASP A 102 4.98 13.28 9.12
N PRO A 103 3.83 12.75 9.57
CA PRO A 103 2.61 12.77 8.78
C PRO A 103 2.13 14.21 8.58
N LEU A 104 1.51 14.47 7.43
CA LEU A 104 0.81 15.73 7.17
C LEU A 104 -0.44 15.80 8.04
N ASP A 105 -1.23 14.72 8.03
CA ASP A 105 -2.41 14.53 8.86
C ASP A 105 -2.41 13.13 9.50
N GLU A 106 -3.00 13.03 10.69
CA GLU A 106 -3.27 11.78 11.40
C GLU A 106 -4.75 11.74 11.79
N ALA A 107 -5.42 10.63 11.51
CA ALA A 107 -6.80 10.39 11.94
C ALA A 107 -6.95 9.03 12.60
N ARG A 108 -7.62 9.01 13.76
CA ARG A 108 -8.12 7.79 14.39
C ARG A 108 -9.54 7.53 13.93
N ALA A 109 -9.80 6.33 13.44
CA ALA A 109 -11.09 6.00 12.85
C ALA A 109 -11.51 4.59 13.22
N ARG A 110 -12.81 4.38 13.45
CA ARG A 110 -13.37 3.02 13.48
C ARG A 110 -13.45 2.46 12.08
N TRP A 111 -13.45 1.12 11.95
CA TRP A 111 -13.40 0.43 10.66
C TRP A 111 -14.39 0.92 9.58
N LYS A 112 -15.59 1.39 9.95
CA LYS A 112 -16.56 1.97 8.99
C LYS A 112 -16.13 3.34 8.48
N GLU A 113 -15.68 4.19 9.39
CA GLU A 113 -15.28 5.58 9.13
C GLU A 113 -13.94 5.64 8.38
N ALA A 114 -13.05 4.68 8.63
CA ALA A 114 -11.72 4.61 8.02
C ALA A 114 -11.75 4.65 6.49
N ARG A 115 -12.75 4.04 5.85
CA ARG A 115 -12.85 4.03 4.37
C ARG A 115 -13.13 5.43 3.81
N THR A 116 -14.06 6.15 4.43
CA THR A 116 -14.41 7.51 4.03
C THR A 116 -13.24 8.45 4.32
N ILE A 117 -12.66 8.39 5.52
CA ILE A 117 -11.51 9.22 5.89
C ILE A 117 -10.33 8.98 4.94
N ARG A 118 -10.06 7.72 4.57
CA ARG A 118 -9.01 7.40 3.59
C ARG A 118 -9.30 8.02 2.22
N ALA A 119 -10.55 7.95 1.75
CA ALA A 119 -10.94 8.52 0.47
C ALA A 119 -10.75 10.03 0.45
N GLU A 120 -11.16 10.72 1.53
CA GLU A 120 -10.91 12.16 1.69
C GLU A 120 -9.42 12.50 1.72
N MET A 121 -8.62 11.81 2.54
CA MET A 121 -7.16 12.03 2.59
C MET A 121 -6.47 11.78 1.24
N VAL A 122 -6.91 10.76 0.49
CA VAL A 122 -6.39 10.51 -0.86
C VAL A 122 -6.74 11.67 -1.79
N ALA A 123 -7.98 12.15 -1.74
CA ALA A 123 -8.44 13.26 -2.56
C ALA A 123 -7.70 14.57 -2.22
N ASP A 124 -7.46 14.84 -0.94
CA ASP A 124 -6.68 16.01 -0.47
C ASP A 124 -5.25 15.98 -1.06
N ILE A 125 -4.54 14.85 -0.95
CA ILE A 125 -3.19 14.69 -1.53
C ILE A 125 -3.23 14.84 -3.06
N VAL A 126 -4.26 14.31 -3.72
CA VAL A 126 -4.43 14.43 -5.17
C VAL A 126 -4.57 15.90 -5.57
N GLU A 127 -5.38 16.69 -4.87
CA GLU A 127 -5.57 18.12 -5.15
C GLU A 127 -4.28 18.92 -4.94
N ASP A 128 -3.47 18.55 -3.95
CA ASP A 128 -2.18 19.19 -3.68
C ASP A 128 -1.10 18.90 -4.74
N LEU A 129 -1.17 17.72 -5.38
CA LEU A 129 -0.11 17.24 -6.28
C LEU A 129 -0.47 17.28 -7.76
N ALA A 130 -1.75 17.14 -8.12
CA ALA A 130 -2.17 17.03 -9.51
C ALA A 130 -1.99 18.36 -10.27
N THR A 131 -1.53 18.27 -11.52
CA THR A 131 -1.42 19.44 -12.43
C THR A 131 -2.66 19.65 -13.29
N GLY A 132 -3.67 18.79 -13.15
CA GLY A 132 -4.88 18.77 -13.94
C GLY A 132 -5.93 17.84 -13.32
N ARG A 133 -6.84 17.30 -14.14
CA ARG A 133 -8.01 16.55 -13.68
C ARG A 133 -8.06 15.11 -14.16
N ARG A 134 -7.19 14.67 -15.07
CA ARG A 134 -7.17 13.29 -15.55
C ARG A 134 -6.40 12.43 -14.56
N LEU A 135 -7.03 11.40 -14.01
CA LEU A 135 -6.47 10.57 -12.96
C LEU A 135 -6.54 9.10 -13.35
N LEU A 136 -5.44 8.37 -13.11
CA LEU A 136 -5.41 6.92 -13.21
C LEU A 136 -5.52 6.32 -11.81
N LEU A 137 -6.55 5.50 -11.56
CA LEU A 137 -6.73 4.74 -10.33
C LEU A 137 -6.39 3.27 -10.58
N ILE A 138 -5.27 2.79 -10.03
CA ILE A 138 -4.83 1.39 -10.10
C ILE A 138 -5.19 0.69 -8.80
N GLY A 139 -6.09 -0.30 -8.88
CA GLY A 139 -6.75 -0.86 -7.71
C GLY A 139 -8.11 -0.19 -7.52
N HIS A 140 -9.20 -0.91 -7.76
CA HIS A 140 -10.54 -0.36 -7.60
C HIS A 140 -10.86 -0.17 -6.11
N SER A 141 -11.26 1.03 -5.75
CA SER A 141 -11.81 1.38 -4.43
C SER A 141 -12.99 2.31 -4.66
N ALA A 142 -14.21 1.83 -4.44
CA ALA A 142 -15.43 2.60 -4.68
C ALA A 142 -15.44 3.95 -3.93
N PRO A 143 -15.13 3.99 -2.61
CA PRO A 143 -15.09 5.26 -1.88
C PRO A 143 -14.09 6.27 -2.45
N ILE A 144 -12.88 5.81 -2.82
CA ILE A 144 -11.86 6.70 -3.43
C ILE A 144 -12.35 7.20 -4.79
N LEU A 145 -12.93 6.32 -5.62
CA LEU A 145 -13.43 6.67 -6.95
C LEU A 145 -14.57 7.69 -6.87
N GLU A 146 -15.51 7.49 -5.95
CA GLU A 146 -16.65 8.37 -5.70
C GLU A 146 -16.18 9.75 -5.24
N THR A 147 -15.38 9.81 -4.17
CA THR A 147 -14.84 11.09 -3.66
C THR A 147 -14.06 11.84 -4.73
N LEU A 148 -13.19 11.17 -5.51
CA LEU A 148 -12.43 11.85 -6.57
C LEU A 148 -13.34 12.39 -7.69
N ARG A 149 -14.39 11.65 -8.07
CA ARG A 149 -15.36 12.12 -9.08
C ARG A 149 -16.20 13.29 -8.57
N GLU A 150 -16.60 13.26 -7.30
CA GLU A 150 -17.30 14.36 -6.64
C GLU A 150 -16.44 15.64 -6.60
N ARG A 151 -15.11 15.48 -6.44
CA ARG A 151 -14.14 16.58 -6.56
C ARG A 151 -13.78 16.97 -8.01
N GLY A 152 -14.48 16.41 -8.99
CA GLY A 152 -14.39 16.80 -10.39
C GLY A 152 -13.21 16.21 -11.17
N PHE A 153 -12.62 15.11 -10.71
CA PHE A 153 -11.59 14.38 -11.47
C PHE A 153 -12.20 13.44 -12.52
N ASP A 154 -11.56 13.38 -13.69
CA ASP A 154 -11.82 12.40 -14.74
C ASP A 154 -10.99 11.15 -14.45
N VAL A 155 -11.63 10.15 -13.84
CA VAL A 155 -10.95 8.95 -13.29
C VAL A 155 -11.09 7.76 -14.23
N GLU A 156 -9.96 7.32 -14.78
CA GLU A 156 -9.79 6.01 -15.41
C GLU A 156 -9.42 4.97 -14.36
N VAL A 157 -10.11 3.83 -14.33
CA VAL A 157 -9.84 2.75 -13.36
C VAL A 157 -9.20 1.56 -14.07
N VAL A 158 -8.09 1.08 -13.52
CA VAL A 158 -7.42 -0.16 -13.91
C VAL A 158 -7.42 -1.12 -12.73
N ASP A 159 -8.06 -2.27 -12.90
CA ASP A 159 -8.11 -3.31 -11.86
C ASP A 159 -8.19 -4.70 -12.51
N ALA A 160 -7.74 -5.73 -11.80
CA ALA A 160 -7.92 -7.12 -12.21
C ALA A 160 -9.37 -7.63 -12.00
N HIS A 161 -10.28 -6.76 -11.57
CA HIS A 161 -11.70 -7.00 -11.36
C HIS A 161 -12.38 -7.39 -12.68
N PRO A 162 -13.14 -8.50 -12.71
CA PRO A 162 -14.01 -8.81 -13.84
C PRO A 162 -14.93 -7.63 -14.20
N GLY A 163 -14.87 -7.16 -15.44
CA GLY A 163 -15.65 -6.00 -15.91
C GLY A 163 -14.91 -4.67 -15.90
N VAL A 164 -13.72 -4.59 -15.27
CA VAL A 164 -12.81 -3.46 -15.40
C VAL A 164 -11.72 -3.83 -16.42
N PRO A 165 -11.36 -2.93 -17.35
CA PRO A 165 -10.23 -3.17 -18.24
C PRO A 165 -8.94 -3.40 -17.45
N TYR A 166 -8.34 -4.58 -17.61
CA TYR A 166 -7.00 -4.87 -17.12
C TYR A 166 -6.03 -4.91 -18.31
N PRO A 167 -5.38 -3.78 -18.67
CA PRO A 167 -4.36 -3.81 -19.69
C PRO A 167 -3.18 -4.67 -19.19
N SER A 168 -2.56 -5.41 -20.11
CA SER A 168 -1.39 -6.26 -19.79
C SER A 168 -0.22 -5.49 -19.15
N ARG A 169 -0.20 -4.16 -19.33
CA ARG A 169 0.59 -3.21 -18.56
C ARG A 169 -0.21 -1.92 -18.39
N PRO A 170 -0.40 -1.41 -17.16
CA PRO A 170 -0.86 -0.04 -16.96
C PRO A 170 0.14 0.88 -17.66
N ARG A 171 -0.33 1.64 -18.64
CA ARG A 171 0.45 2.70 -19.26
C ARG A 171 -0.26 3.98 -18.92
N ASP A 172 0.51 4.96 -18.49
CA ASP A 172 -0.06 6.27 -18.31
C ASP A 172 -0.38 6.89 -19.68
N GLY A 173 -1.69 7.01 -19.95
CA GLY A 173 -2.28 7.64 -21.12
C GLY A 173 -2.33 9.18 -21.06
N GLY A 174 -1.34 9.79 -20.39
CA GLY A 174 -1.28 11.25 -20.18
C GLY A 174 -2.22 11.71 -19.07
N HIS A 175 -2.23 11.00 -17.94
CA HIS A 175 -2.89 11.40 -16.72
C HIS A 175 -2.02 12.38 -15.94
N ASP A 176 -2.67 13.28 -15.21
CA ASP A 176 -2.04 14.30 -14.37
C ASP A 176 -1.59 13.75 -13.02
N VAL A 177 -2.10 12.59 -12.61
CA VAL A 177 -1.79 11.93 -11.34
C VAL A 177 -2.20 10.46 -11.40
N THR A 178 -1.40 9.61 -10.75
CA THR A 178 -1.69 8.17 -10.62
C THR A 178 -1.86 7.81 -9.15
N VAL A 179 -3.03 7.27 -8.78
CA VAL A 179 -3.35 6.75 -7.44
C VAL A 179 -3.32 5.23 -7.49
N VAL A 180 -2.60 4.59 -6.57
CA VAL A 180 -2.29 3.16 -6.65
C VAL A 180 -2.48 2.46 -5.31
N THR A 181 -3.11 1.29 -5.32
CA THR A 181 -3.22 0.42 -4.14
C THR A 181 -1.86 0.00 -3.62
N GLY A 182 -1.67 -0.06 -2.30
CA GLY A 182 -0.50 -0.66 -1.67
C GLY A 182 -0.29 -2.14 -2.02
N MET A 183 -1.30 -2.85 -2.55
CA MET A 183 -1.15 -4.26 -2.97
C MET A 183 -0.10 -4.45 -4.08
N VAL A 184 0.26 -3.40 -4.82
CA VAL A 184 1.34 -3.48 -5.82
C VAL A 184 2.70 -3.79 -5.21
N LEU A 185 2.85 -3.51 -3.90
CA LEU A 185 4.05 -3.80 -3.13
C LEU A 185 4.17 -5.31 -2.83
N SER A 186 3.05 -5.98 -2.54
CA SER A 186 3.06 -7.40 -2.18
C SER A 186 3.11 -8.32 -3.40
N ASN A 187 2.39 -7.98 -4.46
CA ASN A 187 2.34 -8.79 -5.68
C ASN A 187 3.51 -8.51 -6.66
N GLY A 188 4.36 -7.52 -6.34
CA GLY A 188 5.56 -7.17 -7.09
C GLY A 188 5.32 -6.30 -8.33
N SER A 189 4.08 -5.85 -8.58
CA SER A 189 3.77 -5.00 -9.74
C SER A 189 4.24 -3.54 -9.60
N ILE A 190 4.72 -3.12 -8.43
CA ILE A 190 5.26 -1.76 -8.20
C ILE A 190 6.34 -1.36 -9.21
N ARG A 191 7.17 -2.30 -9.66
CA ARG A 191 8.19 -2.02 -10.68
C ARG A 191 7.58 -1.53 -11.99
N THR A 192 6.47 -2.14 -12.41
CA THR A 192 5.75 -1.75 -13.63
C THR A 192 5.13 -0.38 -13.44
N VAL A 193 4.49 -0.12 -12.30
CA VAL A 193 3.89 1.18 -11.97
C VAL A 193 4.95 2.29 -12.02
N LEU A 194 6.05 2.15 -11.28
CA LEU A 194 7.10 3.18 -11.24
C LEU A 194 7.81 3.40 -12.59
N GLY A 195 7.80 2.41 -13.47
CA GLY A 195 8.42 2.50 -14.80
C GLY A 195 7.48 2.92 -15.93
N SER A 196 6.16 2.90 -15.71
CA SER A 196 5.16 3.10 -16.77
C SER A 196 4.15 4.22 -16.48
N CYS A 197 4.12 4.72 -15.24
CA CYS A 197 3.24 5.81 -14.83
C CYS A 197 4.02 7.12 -14.65
N SER A 198 3.48 8.23 -15.16
CA SER A 198 4.07 9.54 -14.90
C SER A 198 3.77 9.97 -13.47
N PRO A 199 4.67 10.77 -12.88
CA PRO A 199 4.41 11.40 -11.60
C PRO A 199 3.35 12.51 -11.70
N PRO A 200 2.68 12.86 -10.59
CA PRO A 200 2.78 12.26 -9.25
C PRO A 200 2.18 10.85 -9.13
N ILE A 201 2.81 10.01 -8.31
CA ILE A 201 2.32 8.68 -7.90
C ILE A 201 2.00 8.71 -6.42
N ILE A 202 0.75 8.40 -6.07
CA ILE A 202 0.22 8.38 -4.71
C ILE A 202 -0.16 6.94 -4.35
N LEU A 203 0.29 6.45 -3.19
CA LEU A 203 -0.09 5.13 -2.70
C LEU A 203 -1.18 5.23 -1.63
N TYR A 204 -2.28 4.46 -1.74
CA TYR A 204 -3.17 4.21 -0.61
C TYR A 204 -2.93 2.80 -0.08
N SER A 205 -2.36 2.70 1.12
CA SER A 205 -1.64 1.52 1.57
C SER A 205 -2.15 0.98 2.89
N GLU A 206 -3.11 0.07 2.78
CA GLU A 206 -3.43 -0.92 3.84
C GLU A 206 -2.40 -2.06 3.87
N SER A 207 -1.72 -2.28 2.74
CA SER A 207 -0.61 -3.21 2.62
C SER A 207 0.70 -2.47 2.76
N CYS A 208 1.57 -2.98 3.61
CA CYS A 208 2.92 -2.49 3.84
C CYS A 208 3.00 -0.99 4.22
N PRO A 209 2.30 -0.54 5.28
CA PRO A 209 2.28 0.87 5.70
C PRO A 209 3.69 1.41 6.03
N ASN A 210 4.52 0.67 6.77
CA ASN A 210 5.87 1.12 7.16
C ASN A 210 6.81 1.19 5.96
N MET A 211 6.72 0.23 5.04
CA MET A 211 7.50 0.29 3.80
C MET A 211 7.05 1.47 2.93
N THR A 212 5.76 1.79 2.91
CA THR A 212 5.21 2.89 2.11
C THR A 212 5.77 4.24 2.53
N THR A 213 5.86 4.52 3.84
CA THR A 213 6.45 5.77 4.33
C THR A 213 7.93 5.90 3.94
N CYS A 214 8.68 4.79 3.91
CA CYS A 214 10.04 4.76 3.40
C CYS A 214 10.12 5.13 1.91
N LEU A 215 9.14 4.70 1.11
CA LEU A 215 9.07 5.04 -0.31
C LEU A 215 8.80 6.53 -0.53
N VAL A 216 7.89 7.14 0.24
CA VAL A 216 7.65 8.59 0.20
C VAL A 216 8.92 9.36 0.55
N ARG A 217 9.58 9.00 1.66
CA ARG A 217 10.83 9.63 2.11
C ARG A 217 11.96 9.53 1.08
N SER A 218 12.09 8.37 0.41
CA SER A 218 13.08 8.18 -0.64
C SER A 218 12.76 8.96 -1.92
N GLY A 219 11.51 9.41 -2.07
CA GLY A 219 10.98 10.03 -3.28
C GLY A 219 10.69 9.05 -4.42
N ALA A 220 10.60 7.75 -4.13
CA ALA A 220 10.15 6.75 -5.09
C ALA A 220 8.67 6.98 -5.47
N VAL A 221 7.88 7.46 -4.52
CA VAL A 221 6.49 7.93 -4.69
C VAL A 221 6.36 9.35 -4.14
N ASP A 222 5.35 10.10 -4.57
CA ASP A 222 5.19 11.52 -4.26
C ASP A 222 4.31 11.76 -3.05
N GLY A 223 3.38 10.84 -2.77
CA GLY A 223 2.57 10.88 -1.57
C GLY A 223 2.01 9.51 -1.21
N ALA A 224 1.46 9.41 -0.01
CA ALA A 224 0.75 8.22 0.42
C ALA A 224 -0.29 8.52 1.49
N VAL A 225 -1.34 7.70 1.53
CA VAL A 225 -2.18 7.50 2.71
C VAL A 225 -1.92 6.08 3.20
N VAL A 226 -1.43 5.92 4.42
CA VAL A 226 -1.18 4.60 5.00
C VAL A 226 -2.17 4.29 6.10
N GLU A 227 -2.48 3.01 6.28
CA GLU A 227 -3.26 2.51 7.39
C GLU A 227 -2.41 1.52 8.19
N ARG A 228 -2.05 1.86 9.43
CA ARG A 228 -1.06 1.10 10.22
C ARG A 228 -1.50 -0.31 10.63
N PHE A 229 -2.79 -0.60 10.58
CA PHE A 229 -3.33 -1.93 10.86
C PHE A 229 -4.56 -2.19 9.99
N PRO A 230 -4.69 -3.36 9.34
CA PRO A 230 -5.68 -3.60 8.29
C PRO A 230 -7.09 -3.84 8.86
N PHE A 231 -7.73 -2.78 9.38
CA PHE A 231 -9.05 -2.86 10.01
C PHE A 231 -10.20 -2.90 9.00
N HIS A 232 -9.93 -2.89 7.70
CA HIS A 232 -10.96 -3.26 6.73
C HIS A 232 -11.60 -4.64 7.07
N PHE A 233 -10.86 -5.58 7.69
CA PHE A 233 -11.36 -6.95 7.99
C PHE A 233 -11.64 -7.25 9.46
N LEU A 234 -11.14 -6.43 10.39
CA LEU A 234 -11.29 -6.66 11.83
C LEU A 234 -12.09 -5.51 12.44
N PRO A 235 -12.98 -5.76 13.41
CA PRO A 235 -13.59 -4.69 14.18
C PRO A 235 -12.53 -4.01 15.05
N GLY A 236 -12.44 -2.68 15.00
CA GLY A 236 -11.57 -1.90 15.88
C GLY A 236 -11.31 -0.47 15.36
N GLU A 237 -10.35 0.18 16.00
CA GLU A 237 -9.86 1.52 15.66
C GLU A 237 -8.53 1.41 14.91
N THR A 238 -8.39 2.18 13.83
CA THR A 238 -7.17 2.30 13.04
C THR A 238 -6.61 3.71 13.07
N ILE A 239 -5.35 3.84 12.69
CA ILE A 239 -4.68 5.12 12.46
C ILE A 239 -4.42 5.24 10.96
N LEU A 240 -4.94 6.31 10.37
CA LEU A 240 -4.63 6.73 9.01
C LEU A 240 -3.68 7.92 9.07
N GLU A 241 -2.64 7.88 8.26
CA GLU A 241 -1.65 8.95 8.14
C GLU A 241 -1.47 9.33 6.67
N SER A 242 -1.45 10.63 6.38
CA SER A 242 -1.14 11.17 5.05
C SER A 242 0.31 11.64 5.00
N TYR A 243 0.96 11.46 3.84
CA TYR A 243 2.33 11.88 3.61
C TYR A 243 2.49 12.47 2.21
N ILE A 244 3.26 13.55 2.11
CA ILE A 244 3.73 14.09 0.84
C ILE A 244 5.26 14.19 0.90
N ARG A 245 5.92 13.85 -0.19
CA ARG A 245 7.37 14.01 -0.32
C ARG A 245 7.73 15.48 -0.18
N ALA A 246 8.64 15.78 0.75
CA ALA A 246 9.17 17.13 0.91
C ALA A 246 9.70 17.68 -0.44
N LYS A 247 9.33 18.91 -0.78
CA LYS A 247 9.86 19.64 -1.94
C LYS A 247 11.33 19.97 -1.63
N GLY A 248 12.25 19.18 -2.17
CA GLY A 248 13.69 19.44 -2.13
C GLY A 248 14.15 20.36 -3.26
#